data_AF-A0A2J6X3Q0-F1
#
_entry.id   AF-A0A2J6X3Q0-F1
#
_cell.length_a   1.000
_cell.length_b   1.000
_cell.length_c   1.000
_cell.angle_alpha   90.00
_cell.angle_beta   90.00
_cell.angle_gamma   90.00
#
_symmetry.space_group_name_H-M   'P 1'
#
loop_
_entity.id
_entity.type
_entity.pdbx_description
1 polymer ?
#
loop_
_entity_poly.entity_id
_entity_poly.type
_entity_poly.pdbx_seq_one_letter_code
_entity_poly.pdbx_strand_id
1 'polypeptide(L)' 'MQHARIVLLGTGTGLPDPDRSYTHLVWDGPGGPFLIDVGGESYR' A
#
# COMPACT_ATOMS: atom_id res chain seq x y z
N MET A 1 -18.10 15.64 4.35
CA MET A 1 -17.50 14.63 3.44
C MET A 1 -16.16 14.25 4.02
N GLN A 2 -15.89 12.97 4.24
CA GLN A 2 -14.59 12.53 4.72
C GLN A 2 -13.57 12.78 3.60
N HIS A 3 -12.45 13.44 3.91
CA HIS A 3 -11.41 13.69 2.91
C HIS A 3 -10.74 12.35 2.59
N ALA A 4 -10.53 12.07 1.30
CA ALA A 4 -9.77 10.90 0.90
C ALA A 4 -8.30 11.05 1.33
N ARG A 5 -7.68 9.95 1.77
CA ARG A 5 -6.25 9.90 2.09
C ARG A 5 -5.58 8.69 1.47
N ILE A 6 -4.27 8.79 1.30
CA ILE A 6 -3.41 7.67 0.92
C ILE A 6 -2.58 7.24 2.12
N VAL A 7 -2.56 5.94 2.38
CA VAL A 7 -1.71 5.31 3.39
C VAL A 7 -0.70 4.44 2.66
N LEU A 8 0.59 4.76 2.82
CA LEU A 8 1.68 3.93 2.30
C LEU A 8 1.94 2.80 3.30
N LEU A 9 1.84 1.55 2.85
CA LEU A 9 2.10 0.37 3.67
C LEU A 9 3.48 -0.22 3.38
N GLY A 10 3.93 -0.13 2.13
CA GLY A 10 5.30 -0.39 1.72
C GLY A 10 5.75 0.56 0.62
N THR A 11 7.05 0.86 0.59
CA THR A 11 7.66 1.81 -0.35
C THR A 11 8.91 1.24 -1.02
N GLY A 12 9.10 -0.07 -0.93
CA GLY A 12 10.16 -0.82 -1.61
C GLY A 12 9.85 -1.02 -3.08
N THR A 13 10.88 -1.39 -3.85
CA THR A 13 10.74 -1.65 -5.30
C THR A 13 10.69 -3.16 -5.56
N GLY A 14 10.72 -3.58 -6.83
CA GLY A 14 10.78 -5.01 -7.19
C GLY A 14 12.05 -5.73 -6.76
N LEU A 15 13.04 -5.03 -6.21
CA LEU A 15 14.26 -5.62 -5.66
C LEU A 15 14.13 -5.83 -4.14
N PRO A 16 14.67 -6.93 -3.59
CA PRO A 16 14.70 -7.15 -2.14
C PRO A 16 15.44 -6.02 -1.44
N ASP A 17 14.76 -5.38 -0.49
CA ASP A 17 15.32 -4.41 0.44
C ASP A 17 14.97 -4.89 1.85
N PRO A 18 15.96 -5.23 2.71
CA PRO A 18 15.70 -5.79 4.03
C PRO A 18 14.95 -4.82 4.95
N ASP A 19 15.00 -3.52 4.68
CA ASP A 19 14.37 -2.49 5.51
C ASP A 19 13.04 -2.00 4.92
N ARG A 20 12.62 -2.52 3.75
CA ARG A 20 11.41 -2.04 3.06
C ARG A 20 10.59 -3.16 2.43
N SER A 21 9.30 -3.19 2.78
CA SER A 21 8.30 -3.99 2.07
C SER A 21 8.03 -3.44 0.67
N TYR A 22 7.65 -4.31 -0.27
CA TYR A 22 7.24 -3.95 -1.63
C TYR A 22 6.17 -2.86 -1.65
N THR A 23 6.09 -2.11 -2.74
CA THR A 23 5.07 -1.06 -2.89
C THR A 23 3.66 -1.67 -2.79
N HIS A 24 2.89 -1.15 -1.84
CA HIS A 24 1.46 -1.33 -1.72
C HIS A 24 0.90 -0.21 -0.85
N LEU A 25 -0.30 0.26 -1.17
CA LEU A 25 -0.93 1.40 -0.51
C LEU A 25 -2.43 1.24 -0.41
N VAL A 26 -3.03 1.96 0.52
CA VAL A 26 -4.48 2.05 0.64
C VAL A 26 -4.93 3.44 0.25
N TRP A 27 -5.88 3.51 -0.68
CA TRP A 27 -6.72 4.69 -0.86
C TRP A 27 -7.94 4.56 0.05
N ASP A 28 -8.00 5.38 1.09
CA ASP A 28 -9.10 5.43 2.06
C ASP A 28 -10.06 6.56 1.63
N GLY A 29 -11.05 6.20 0.82
CA GLY A 29 -11.96 7.11 0.15
C GLY A 29 -13.42 6.96 0.57
N PRO A 30 -14.33 7.78 0.01
CA PRO A 30 -15.75 7.80 0.39
C PRO A 30 -16.52 6.48 0.22
N GLY A 31 -16.00 5.54 -0.57
CA GLY A 31 -16.56 4.20 -0.77
C GLY A 31 -15.95 3.11 0.12
N GLY A 32 -15.08 3.48 1.06
CA GLY A 32 -14.28 2.56 1.87
C GLY A 32 -12.86 2.37 1.32
N PRO A 33 -12.05 1.54 2.01
CA PRO A 33 -10.66 1.34 1.67
C PRO A 33 -10.49 0.51 0.40
N PHE A 34 -9.60 0.95 -0.49
CA PHE A 34 -9.18 0.23 -1.68
C PHE A 34 -7.67 -0.03 -1.62
N LEU A 35 -7.30 -1.31 -1.68
CA LEU A 35 -5.90 -1.73 -1.72
C LEU A 35 -5.37 -1.61 -3.16
N ILE A 36 -4.28 -0.88 -3.33
CA ILE A 36 -3.66 -0.59 -4.62
C ILE A 36 -2.23 -1.10 -4.58
N ASP A 37 -1.87 -1.86 -5.61
CA ASP A 37 -0.64 -2.66 -5.69
C ASP A 37 -0.57 -3.73 -4.59
N VAL A 38 0.06 -4.85 -4.90
CA VAL A 38 0.30 -5.98 -4.00
C VAL A 38 1.48 -6.77 -4.56
N GLY A 39 2.67 -6.17 -4.45
CA GLY A 39 3.93 -6.86 -4.72
C GLY A 39 4.13 -8.09 -3.82
N GLY A 40 5.24 -8.83 -4.04
CA GLY A 40 5.50 -10.08 -3.31
C GLY A 40 5.32 -9.96 -1.79
N GLU A 41 4.82 -11.01 -1.15
CA GLU A 41 4.68 -11.09 0.32
C GLU A 41 3.69 -10.10 0.98
N SER A 42 2.81 -9.43 0.22
CA SER A 42 1.81 -8.49 0.76
C SER A 42 0.75 -9.12 1.69
N TYR A 43 0.72 -10.45 1.82
CA TYR A 43 -0.26 -11.19 2.63
C TYR A 43 0.38 -12.40 3.34
N ARG A 44 1.51 -12.17 3.99
CA ARG A 44 2.25 -13.21 4.72
C ARG A 44 1.94 -13.20 6.21
#